data_AF-A0A9D1KAG9-F1
#
_entry.id   AF-A0A9D1KAG9-F1
#
_cell.length_a   1.000
_cell.length_b   1.000
_cell.length_c   1.000
_cell.angle_alpha   90.00
_cell.angle_beta   90.00
_cell.angle_gamma   90.00
#
_symmetry.space_group_name_H-M   'P 1'
#
loop_
_entity.id
_entity.type
_entity.pdbx_description
1 polymer ?
#
loop_
_entity_poly.entity_id
_entity_poly.type
_entity_poly.pdbx_seq_one_letter_code
_entity_poly.pdbx_strand_id
1 'polypeptide(L)'
;MELYIGYNDNGELIGLENVKEIEEKISNGIRGKIVPDCSVFVSINNSTLDNKDYIIINVSKGVNIYSLKDKGIIKGTYIRNGSCSIPATEETVKQMIIKNSNITFETSVANNQNLTFNYIREAFMGINIDINNKKYYEKFIYA
;
A
#
# COMPACT_ATOMS: atom_id res chain seq x y z
N MET A 1 -3.49 -4.11 12.19
CA MET A 1 -3.25 -2.89 13.00
C MET A 1 -4.44 -2.72 13.90
N GLU A 2 -4.23 -2.35 15.15
CA GLU A 2 -5.29 -2.11 16.12
C GLU A 2 -5.22 -0.65 16.58
N LEU A 3 -6.37 0.01 16.70
CA LEU A 3 -6.47 1.38 17.15
C LEU A 3 -7.48 1.45 18.30
N TYR A 4 -7.09 2.09 19.40
CA TYR A 4 -7.91 2.25 20.59
C TYR A 4 -8.38 3.70 20.69
N ILE A 5 -9.69 3.90 20.81
CA ILE A 5 -10.32 5.21 20.98
C ILE A 5 -10.94 5.25 22.38
N GLY A 6 -10.67 6.32 23.13
CA GLY A 6 -11.00 6.44 24.55
C GLY A 6 -9.78 6.39 25.48
N TYR A 7 -8.58 6.30 24.91
CA TYR A 7 -7.31 6.36 25.62
C TYR A 7 -6.64 7.71 25.38
N ASN A 8 -5.90 8.20 26.39
CA ASN A 8 -5.02 9.35 26.23
C ASN A 8 -3.64 8.94 25.66
N ASP A 9 -2.80 9.92 25.35
CA ASP A 9 -1.45 9.70 24.82
C ASP A 9 -0.51 8.98 25.80
N ASN A 10 -0.86 8.95 27.10
CA ASN A 10 -0.14 8.20 28.13
C ASN A 10 -0.58 6.72 28.22
N GLY A 11 -1.58 6.30 27.43
CA GLY A 11 -2.10 4.93 27.44
C GLY A 11 -3.12 4.66 28.55
N GLU A 12 -3.67 5.70 29.18
CA GLU A 12 -4.68 5.55 30.23
C GLU A 12 -6.10 5.62 29.62
N LEU A 13 -6.99 4.75 30.10
CA LEU A 13 -8.38 4.72 29.69
C LEU A 13 -9.15 5.90 30.33
N ILE A 14 -9.52 6.87 29.50
CA ILE A 14 -10.37 8.01 29.88
C ILE A 14 -11.85 7.64 29.75
N GLY A 15 -12.19 6.85 28.72
CA GLY A 15 -13.56 6.46 28.41
C GLY A 15 -14.23 7.35 27.36
N LEU A 16 -15.31 6.86 26.77
CA LEU A 16 -16.11 7.55 25.75
C LEU A 16 -17.56 7.68 26.21
N GLU A 17 -18.17 8.83 25.92
CA GLU A 17 -19.61 9.01 26.01
C GLU A 17 -20.25 8.77 24.64
N ASN A 18 -21.50 8.27 24.63
CA ASN A 18 -22.26 8.03 23.39
C ASN A 18 -21.54 7.12 22.36
N VAL A 19 -20.95 6.03 22.84
CA VAL A 19 -20.14 5.07 22.06
C VAL A 19 -20.78 4.70 20.72
N LYS A 20 -22.10 4.42 20.72
CA LYS A 20 -22.85 4.04 19.52
C LYS A 20 -22.83 5.14 18.45
N GLU A 21 -22.99 6.41 18.84
CA GLU A 21 -22.94 7.53 17.91
C GLU A 21 -21.52 7.71 17.32
N ILE A 22 -20.50 7.51 18.17
CA ILE A 22 -19.10 7.56 17.73
C ILE A 22 -18.80 6.44 16.75
N GLU A 23 -19.25 5.21 17.03
CA GLU A 23 -19.12 4.05 16.15
C GLU A 23 -19.75 4.31 14.77
N GLU A 24 -20.98 4.83 14.75
CA GLU A 24 -21.68 5.20 13.51
C GLU A 24 -20.90 6.27 12.72
N LYS A 25 -20.38 7.30 13.41
CA LYS A 25 -19.55 8.34 12.79
C LYS A 25 -18.27 7.77 12.18
N ILE A 26 -17.61 6.83 12.86
CA ILE A 26 -16.40 6.17 12.37
C ILE A 26 -16.74 5.35 11.11
N SER A 27 -17.76 4.51 11.17
CA SER A 27 -18.20 3.66 10.06
C SER A 27 -18.56 4.49 8.82
N ASN A 28 -19.35 5.55 9.00
CA ASN A 28 -19.70 6.49 7.94
C ASN A 28 -18.49 7.26 7.40
N GLY A 29 -17.57 7.64 8.28
CA GLY A 29 -16.32 8.29 7.88
C GLY A 29 -15.46 7.41 6.98
N ILE A 30 -15.30 6.14 7.34
CA ILE A 30 -14.54 5.15 6.56
C ILE A 30 -15.16 4.98 5.17
N ARG A 31 -16.46 4.67 5.10
CA ARG A 31 -17.17 4.47 3.83
C ARG A 31 -17.22 5.71 2.95
N GLY A 32 -17.35 6.89 3.56
CA GLY A 32 -17.54 8.15 2.85
C GLY A 32 -16.24 8.78 2.36
N LYS A 33 -15.14 8.60 3.10
CA LYS A 33 -13.88 9.34 2.87
C LYS A 33 -12.76 8.48 2.30
N ILE A 34 -12.87 7.15 2.29
CA ILE A 34 -11.82 6.26 1.78
C ILE A 34 -12.29 5.60 0.49
N VAL A 35 -11.41 5.58 -0.51
CA VAL A 35 -11.65 4.92 -1.80
C VAL A 35 -10.44 4.05 -2.18
N PRO A 36 -10.64 2.80 -2.65
CA PRO A 36 -11.92 2.07 -2.71
C PRO A 36 -12.47 1.77 -1.31
N ASP A 37 -13.71 1.29 -1.22
CA ASP A 37 -14.32 0.91 0.06
C ASP A 37 -13.45 -0.15 0.77
N CYS A 38 -13.04 0.16 1.99
CA CYS A 38 -12.21 -0.70 2.82
C CYS A 38 -12.96 -1.35 3.99
N SER A 39 -14.28 -1.19 4.06
CA SER A 39 -15.10 -1.65 5.19
C SER A 39 -14.91 -3.13 5.52
N VAL A 40 -14.69 -3.98 4.51
CA VAL A 40 -14.45 -5.43 4.72
C VAL A 40 -13.14 -5.75 5.44
N PHE A 41 -12.19 -4.80 5.46
CA PHE A 41 -10.91 -4.93 6.15
C PHE A 41 -10.90 -4.23 7.52
N VAL A 42 -12.01 -3.59 7.92
CA VAL A 42 -12.11 -2.84 9.16
C VAL A 42 -13.20 -3.42 10.05
N SER A 43 -12.83 -3.84 11.25
CA SER A 43 -13.76 -4.24 12.31
C SER A 43 -13.74 -3.18 13.40
N ILE A 44 -14.92 -2.70 13.80
CA ILE A 44 -15.11 -1.74 14.88
C ILE A 44 -15.85 -2.47 15.98
N ASN A 45 -15.27 -2.52 17.16
CA ASN A 45 -15.86 -3.19 18.32
C ASN A 45 -15.86 -2.23 19.51
N ASN A 46 -16.93 -2.30 20.28
CA ASN A 46 -17.12 -1.60 21.54
C ASN A 46 -16.75 -2.52 22.70
N SER A 47 -16.16 -1.96 23.75
CA SER A 47 -15.73 -2.68 24.94
C SER A 47 -15.81 -1.78 26.15
N THR A 48 -15.93 -2.39 27.33
CA THR A 48 -16.05 -1.67 28.61
C THR A 48 -15.03 -2.21 29.59
N LEU A 49 -14.31 -1.33 30.26
CA LEU A 49 -13.38 -1.65 31.34
C LEU A 49 -13.52 -0.59 32.44
N ASP A 50 -13.61 -1.03 33.70
CA ASP A 50 -13.77 -0.13 34.86
C ASP A 50 -14.93 0.89 34.70
N ASN A 51 -16.04 0.43 34.13
CA ASN A 51 -17.23 1.25 33.83
C ASN A 51 -16.96 2.43 32.86
N LYS A 52 -15.90 2.33 32.07
CA LYS A 52 -15.53 3.25 30.98
C LYS A 52 -15.59 2.51 29.67
N ASP A 53 -16.37 3.04 28.74
CA ASP A 53 -16.46 2.46 27.41
C ASP A 53 -15.34 2.95 26.49
N TYR A 54 -14.91 2.11 25.56
CA TYR A 54 -13.91 2.43 24.56
C TYR A 54 -14.19 1.65 23.27
N ILE A 55 -13.55 2.07 22.18
CA ILE A 55 -13.69 1.45 20.86
C ILE A 55 -12.35 0.89 20.42
N ILE A 56 -12.37 -0.34 19.89
CA ILE A 56 -11.25 -1.02 19.26
C ILE A 56 -11.53 -1.11 17.76
N ILE A 57 -10.64 -0.53 16.95
CA ILE A 57 -10.69 -0.63 15.50
C ILE A 57 -9.56 -1.54 15.02
N ASN A 58 -9.93 -2.65 14.42
CA ASN A 58 -9.02 -3.61 13.83
C ASN A 58 -8.99 -3.43 12.32
N VAL A 59 -7.82 -3.10 11.79
CA VAL A 59 -7.59 -2.89 10.37
C VAL A 59 -6.67 -3.98 9.83
N SER A 60 -7.22 -4.81 8.96
CA SER A 60 -6.51 -5.85 8.21
C SER A 60 -5.88 -5.28 6.94
N LYS A 61 -4.86 -5.99 6.43
CA LYS A 61 -4.23 -5.62 5.17
C LYS A 61 -5.21 -5.81 4.01
N GLY A 62 -5.48 -4.74 3.29
CA GLY A 62 -6.27 -4.79 2.05
C GLY A 62 -5.43 -5.17 0.83
N VAL A 63 -6.10 -5.33 -0.30
CA VAL A 63 -5.47 -5.74 -1.58
C VAL A 63 -5.14 -4.54 -2.46
N ASN A 64 -5.93 -3.46 -2.38
CA ASN A 64 -5.79 -2.28 -3.23
C ASN A 64 -4.97 -1.16 -2.57
N ILE A 65 -4.72 -0.10 -3.33
CA ILE A 65 -4.25 1.19 -2.79
C ILE A 65 -5.48 1.94 -2.27
N TYR A 66 -5.47 2.27 -0.99
CA TYR A 66 -6.54 3.04 -0.35
C TYR A 66 -6.10 4.49 -0.19
N SER A 67 -6.99 5.40 -0.59
CA SER A 67 -6.71 6.83 -0.60
C SER A 67 -7.88 7.64 -0.07
N LEU A 68 -7.58 8.84 0.43
CA LEU A 68 -8.60 9.82 0.77
C LEU A 68 -9.32 10.29 -0.50
N LYS A 69 -10.65 10.13 -0.52
CA LYS A 69 -11.52 10.36 -1.67
C LYS A 69 -11.41 11.78 -2.25
N ASP A 70 -11.26 12.77 -1.39
CA ASP A 70 -11.12 14.19 -1.73
C ASP A 70 -9.75 14.55 -2.33
N LYS A 71 -8.71 13.76 -2.04
CA LYS A 71 -7.33 14.02 -2.49
C LYS A 71 -6.88 13.14 -3.66
N GLY A 72 -7.63 12.07 -3.96
CA GLY A 72 -7.30 11.10 -5.00
C GLY A 72 -6.07 10.25 -4.66
N ILE A 73 -5.71 9.34 -5.57
CA ILE A 73 -4.70 8.30 -5.30
C ILE A 73 -3.30 8.89 -5.00
N ILE A 74 -2.86 9.91 -5.74
CA ILE A 74 -1.50 10.45 -5.59
C ILE A 74 -1.31 11.22 -4.28
N LYS A 75 -2.22 12.16 -3.96
CA LYS A 75 -2.09 13.02 -2.77
C LYS A 75 -2.83 12.49 -1.54
N GLY A 76 -3.71 11.51 -1.73
CA GLY A 76 -4.54 10.91 -0.71
C GLY A 76 -4.04 9.58 -0.18
N THR A 77 -2.95 9.03 -0.72
CA THR A 77 -2.33 7.78 -0.23
C THR A 77 -1.30 8.09 0.86
N TYR A 78 -1.39 7.36 1.97
CA TYR A 78 -0.49 7.49 3.12
C TYR A 78 0.08 6.12 3.48
N ILE A 79 1.27 6.13 4.07
CA ILE A 79 1.97 4.93 4.52
C ILE A 79 2.24 5.06 6.00
N ARG A 80 1.98 3.98 6.74
CA ARG A 80 2.36 3.90 8.15
C ARG A 80 3.84 3.61 8.26
N ASN A 81 4.59 4.51 8.88
CA ASN A 81 6.00 4.35 9.19
C ASN A 81 6.19 4.44 10.71
N GLY A 82 6.34 3.28 11.36
CA GLY A 82 6.39 3.18 12.81
C GLY A 82 5.11 3.73 13.46
N SER A 83 5.26 4.74 14.31
CA SER A 83 4.15 5.43 14.99
C SER A 83 3.49 6.52 14.14
N CYS A 84 4.06 6.91 13.00
CA CYS A 84 3.58 8.01 12.16
C CYS A 84 2.87 7.52 10.89
N SER A 85 1.99 8.36 10.36
CA SER A 85 1.40 8.18 9.03
C SER A 85 1.87 9.32 8.13
N ILE A 86 2.60 9.00 7.08
CA ILE A 86 3.22 9.99 6.17
C ILE A 86 2.59 9.90 4.77
N PRO A 87 2.48 11.01 4.03
CA PRO A 87 2.07 10.96 2.63
C PRO A 87 2.99 10.04 1.82
N ALA A 88 2.41 9.20 0.97
CA ALA A 88 3.19 8.40 0.03
C ALA A 88 3.81 9.32 -1.02
N THR A 89 5.07 9.05 -1.41
CA THR A 89 5.67 9.75 -2.55
C THR A 89 5.02 9.30 -3.85
N GLU A 90 5.05 10.14 -4.89
CA GLU A 90 4.52 9.76 -6.21
C GLU A 90 5.17 8.49 -6.75
N GLU A 91 6.47 8.33 -6.53
CA GLU A 91 7.21 7.14 -6.95
C GLU A 91 6.71 5.89 -6.20
N THR A 92 6.50 5.99 -4.89
CA THR A 92 5.93 4.89 -4.12
C THR A 92 4.55 4.51 -4.60
N VAL A 93 3.69 5.50 -4.89
CA VAL A 93 2.35 5.23 -5.43
C VAL A 93 2.41 4.57 -6.80
N LYS A 94 3.31 5.01 -7.69
CA LYS A 94 3.55 4.37 -9.00
C LYS A 94 3.97 2.91 -8.83
N GLN A 95 4.91 2.63 -7.93
CA GLN A 95 5.35 1.26 -7.64
C GLN A 95 4.21 0.39 -7.10
N MET A 96 3.34 0.95 -6.25
CA MET A 96 2.14 0.24 -5.78
C MET A 96 1.15 -0.05 -6.91
N ILE A 97 0.96 0.86 -7.87
CA ILE A 97 0.08 0.65 -9.03
C ILE A 97 0.63 -0.49 -9.89
N ILE A 98 1.93 -0.45 -10.20
CA ILE A 98 2.60 -1.50 -10.99
C ILE A 98 2.46 -2.84 -10.29
N LYS A 99 2.73 -2.91 -8.98
CA LYS A 99 2.66 -4.14 -8.20
C LYS A 99 1.24 -4.73 -8.11
N ASN A 100 0.21 -3.87 -8.12
CA ASN A 100 -1.19 -4.30 -8.11
C ASN A 100 -1.76 -4.53 -9.52
N SER A 101 -0.99 -4.22 -10.57
CA SER A 101 -1.37 -4.48 -11.95
C SER A 101 -0.92 -5.88 -12.38
N ASN A 102 -1.59 -6.44 -13.38
CA ASN A 102 -1.13 -7.67 -14.06
C ASN A 102 0.01 -7.39 -15.07
N ILE A 103 0.60 -6.20 -15.04
CA ILE A 103 1.69 -5.82 -15.95
C ILE A 103 2.97 -6.43 -15.39
N THR A 104 3.54 -7.38 -16.12
CA THR A 104 4.82 -8.01 -15.80
C THR A 104 5.93 -7.35 -16.60
N PHE A 105 7.18 -7.59 -16.21
CA PHE A 105 8.32 -7.16 -17.01
C PHE A 105 8.21 -7.62 -18.47
N GLU A 106 7.79 -8.87 -18.68
CA GLU A 106 7.61 -9.50 -20.00
C GLU A 106 6.53 -8.83 -20.85
N THR A 107 5.49 -8.26 -20.24
CA THR A 107 4.38 -7.61 -20.98
C THR A 107 4.52 -6.09 -21.07
N SER A 108 5.58 -5.52 -20.48
CA SER A 108 5.84 -4.08 -20.49
C SER A 108 6.58 -3.65 -21.75
N VAL A 109 6.06 -2.63 -22.43
CA VAL A 109 6.76 -1.99 -23.55
C VAL A 109 7.91 -1.16 -22.99
N ALA A 110 9.15 -1.51 -23.35
CA ALA A 110 10.34 -0.74 -22.96
C ALA A 110 10.31 0.69 -23.52
N ASN A 111 10.78 1.67 -22.75
CA ASN A 111 10.87 3.06 -23.22
C ASN A 111 11.81 3.21 -24.43
N ASN A 112 12.89 2.44 -24.45
CA ASN A 112 13.76 2.32 -25.61
C ASN A 112 13.38 1.06 -26.38
N GLN A 113 12.80 1.24 -27.57
CA GLN A 113 12.46 0.13 -28.47
C GLN A 113 13.60 -0.20 -29.45
N ASN A 114 14.62 0.65 -29.54
CA ASN A 114 15.83 0.42 -30.35
C ASN A 114 16.87 -0.43 -29.59
N LEU A 115 16.41 -1.42 -28.83
CA LEU A 115 17.28 -2.37 -28.15
C LEU A 115 17.73 -3.40 -29.19
N THR A 116 18.96 -3.23 -29.68
CA THR A 116 19.60 -4.16 -30.61
C THR A 116 20.60 -5.06 -29.88
N PHE A 117 21.03 -6.14 -30.54
CA PHE A 117 22.12 -6.98 -30.03
C PHE A 117 23.41 -6.20 -29.73
N ASN A 118 23.65 -5.07 -30.42
CA ASN A 118 24.80 -4.21 -30.15
C ASN A 118 24.68 -3.49 -28.80
N TYR A 119 23.48 -3.01 -28.46
CA TYR A 119 23.24 -2.37 -27.17
C TYR A 119 23.49 -3.33 -26.00
N ILE A 120 23.04 -4.59 -26.14
CA ILE A 120 23.31 -5.65 -25.16
C ILE A 120 24.83 -5.88 -25.04
N ARG A 121 25.55 -5.97 -26.16
CA ARG A 121 27.00 -6.18 -26.14
C ARG A 121 27.74 -5.07 -25.38
N GLU A 122 27.40 -3.82 -25.64
CA GLU A 122 28.00 -2.66 -24.98
C GLU A 122 27.70 -2.63 -23.48
N ALA A 123 26.44 -2.89 -23.10
CA ALA A 123 26.03 -2.90 -21.69
C ALA A 123 26.78 -3.98 -20.88
N PHE A 124 26.93 -5.19 -21.43
CA PHE A 124 27.62 -6.30 -20.78
C PHE A 124 29.14 -6.11 -20.71
N MET A 125 29.75 -5.51 -21.74
CA MET A 125 31.15 -5.10 -21.69
C MET A 125 31.40 -4.09 -20.56
N GLY A 126 30.48 -3.15 -20.34
CA GLY A 126 30.56 -2.16 -19.25
C GLY A 126 30.52 -2.76 -17.84
N ILE A 127 29.98 -3.97 -17.67
CA ILE A 127 29.95 -4.73 -16.41
C ILE A 127 30.87 -5.96 -16.44
N ASN A 128 31.77 -6.05 -17.42
CA ASN A 128 32.79 -7.08 -17.59
C ASN A 128 32.26 -8.52 -17.71
N ILE A 129 31.09 -8.68 -18.36
CA ILE A 129 30.49 -9.98 -18.66
C ILE A 129 30.71 -10.31 -20.14
N ASP A 130 31.31 -11.47 -20.42
CA ASP A 130 31.52 -11.95 -21.79
C ASP A 130 30.32 -12.75 -22.32
N ILE A 131 29.59 -12.15 -23.26
CA ILE A 131 28.42 -12.74 -23.93
C ILE A 131 28.80 -13.93 -24.83
N ASN A 132 30.06 -14.03 -25.28
CA ASN A 132 30.49 -15.10 -26.18
C ASN A 132 30.70 -16.45 -25.46
N ASN A 133 30.50 -16.48 -24.15
CA ASN A 133 30.59 -17.71 -23.38
C ASN A 133 29.38 -18.61 -23.73
N LYS A 134 29.65 -19.78 -24.32
CA LYS A 134 28.69 -20.75 -24.91
C LYS A 134 27.44 -21.07 -24.07
N LYS A 135 27.47 -20.80 -22.76
CA LYS A 135 26.40 -21.07 -21.80
C LYS A 135 25.10 -20.26 -22.02
N TYR A 136 25.16 -19.14 -22.74
CA TYR A 136 24.01 -18.23 -22.93
C TYR A 136 23.32 -18.35 -24.29
N TYR A 137 23.98 -18.91 -25.30
CA TYR A 137 23.44 -19.02 -26.67
C TYR A 137 22.27 -20.00 -26.78
N GLU A 138 22.23 -21.05 -25.97
CA GLU A 138 21.18 -22.08 -26.03
C GLU A 138 19.82 -21.60 -25.50
N LYS A 139 19.77 -20.52 -24.71
CA LYS A 139 18.52 -20.03 -24.09
C LYS A 139 17.69 -19.11 -24.98
N PHE A 140 18.26 -18.58 -26.06
CA PHE A 140 17.57 -17.61 -26.94
C PHE A 140 16.99 -18.23 -28.22
N ILE A 141 17.25 -19.52 -28.49
CA ILE A 141 16.78 -20.20 -29.71
C ILE A 141 15.44 -20.94 -29.49
N TYR A 142 14.96 -21.05 -28.25
CA TYR A 142 13.73 -21.77 -27.90
C TYR A 142 12.69 -20.95 -27.12
N ALA A 143 12.71 -19.62 -27.24
CA ALA A 143 11.70 -18.72 -26.67
C ALA A 143 10.89 -18.05 -27.79
#